data_AF-A0A381F8M5-F1
#
_entry.id   AF-A0A381F8M5-F1
#
_cell.length_a   1.000
_cell.length_b   1.000
_cell.length_c   1.000
_cell.angle_alpha   90.00
_cell.angle_beta   90.00
_cell.angle_gamma   90.00
#
_symmetry.space_group_name_H-M   'P 1'
#
loop_
_entity.id
_entity.type
_entity.pdbx_description
1 polymer ?
#
loop_
_entity_poly.entity_id
_entity_poly.type
_entity_poly.pdbx_seq_one_letter_code
_entity_poly.pdbx_strand_id
1 'polypeptide(L)'
;MKIIGKSFNDSADSTVTVFTGVLDTAQKVNKIIDCIKTHFDANNIDVCLDGFDLVKKINDVSSLFAIATLDLAVSSKMLYNASNNWEKIYVIKNVYLTVFESFKTFGKYRQFLSLLSEKALPHLKENFVNINNSIRVFKKEYKYDVDMKTIRNNISGHISDNVDLYYNTVIKFDGDKTGEMIIEFFKITHDLHNFLTDILEQNHIREKNQQILIMAKEVIPNFNEMLFK
;
A
#
# COMPACT_ATOMS: atom_id res chain seq x y z
N MET A 1 21.32 33.20 6.67
CA MET A 1 20.39 32.39 7.49
C MET A 1 20.02 31.16 6.67
N LYS A 2 20.72 30.04 6.91
CA LYS A 2 20.68 28.83 6.06
C LYS A 2 20.58 27.61 6.97
N ILE A 3 19.46 27.51 7.68
CA ILE A 3 19.15 26.38 8.56
C ILE A 3 17.63 26.18 8.44
N ILE A 4 17.23 24.94 8.17
CA ILE A 4 15.89 24.34 7.98
C ILE A 4 15.86 23.68 6.60
N GLY A 5 16.54 22.54 6.50
CA GLY A 5 16.74 21.82 5.25
C GLY A 5 17.40 20.48 5.47
N LYS A 6 16.93 19.70 6.46
CA LYS A 6 16.67 18.29 6.11
C LYS A 6 15.54 18.40 5.09
N SER A 7 15.90 18.38 3.81
CA SER A 7 15.07 18.94 2.75
C SER A 7 13.80 18.09 2.61
N PHE A 8 12.69 18.70 2.20
CA PHE A 8 11.46 17.95 1.87
C PHE A 8 11.76 16.77 0.91
N ASN A 9 12.70 16.97 -0.01
CA ASN A 9 13.18 15.92 -0.91
C ASN A 9 13.89 14.78 -0.15
N ASP A 10 14.66 15.07 0.89
CA ASP A 10 15.31 14.02 1.72
C ASP A 10 14.26 13.16 2.44
N SER A 11 13.18 13.79 2.92
CA SER A 11 12.05 13.07 3.52
C SER A 11 11.34 12.18 2.50
N ALA A 12 11.11 12.68 1.29
CA ALA A 12 10.54 11.90 0.20
C ALA A 12 11.48 10.74 -0.20
N ASP A 13 12.78 10.97 -0.30
CA ASP A 13 13.78 9.95 -0.67
C ASP A 13 13.92 8.87 0.42
N SER A 14 13.84 9.27 1.70
CA SER A 14 13.78 8.31 2.81
C SER A 14 12.50 7.47 2.76
N THR A 15 11.36 8.08 2.46
CA THR A 15 10.08 7.37 2.27
C THR A 15 10.19 6.36 1.12
N VAL A 16 10.76 6.79 -0.01
CA VAL A 16 10.99 5.92 -1.17
C VAL A 16 11.85 4.72 -0.79
N THR A 17 12.95 4.94 -0.06
CA THR A 17 13.84 3.87 0.38
C THR A 17 13.12 2.86 1.27
N VAL A 18 12.37 3.33 2.26
CA VAL A 18 11.64 2.48 3.21
C VAL A 18 10.60 1.61 2.49
N PHE A 19 9.73 2.22 1.68
CA PHE A 19 8.65 1.48 1.05
C PHE A 19 9.09 0.62 -0.14
N THR A 20 10.22 0.93 -0.77
CA THR A 20 10.88 0.00 -1.71
C THR A 20 11.33 -1.26 -0.96
N GLY A 21 11.95 -1.11 0.21
CA GLY A 21 12.34 -2.25 1.05
C GLY A 21 11.15 -3.11 1.51
N VAL A 22 9.98 -2.50 1.77
CA VAL A 22 8.74 -3.22 2.06
C VAL A 22 8.32 -4.10 0.87
N LEU A 23 8.34 -3.55 -0.36
CA LEU A 23 7.98 -4.31 -1.57
C LEU A 23 8.99 -5.42 -1.87
N ASP A 24 10.28 -5.16 -1.74
CA ASP A 24 11.33 -6.17 -1.93
C ASP A 24 11.16 -7.32 -0.94
N THR A 25 10.86 -7.01 0.31
CA THR A 25 10.62 -8.01 1.36
C THR A 25 9.37 -8.82 1.05
N ALA A 26 8.26 -8.17 0.73
CA ALA A 26 7.00 -8.85 0.38
C ALA A 26 7.18 -9.77 -0.83
N GLN A 27 7.87 -9.31 -1.88
CA GLN A 27 8.15 -10.11 -3.08
C GLN A 27 9.01 -11.33 -2.75
N LYS A 28 10.09 -11.15 -1.99
CA LYS A 28 10.98 -12.26 -1.58
C LYS A 28 10.23 -13.30 -0.74
N VAL A 29 9.49 -12.85 0.26
CA VAL A 29 8.68 -13.73 1.12
C VAL A 29 7.65 -14.51 0.31
N ASN A 30 6.93 -13.85 -0.60
CA ASN A 30 5.94 -14.51 -1.46
C ASN A 30 6.59 -15.56 -2.38
N LYS A 31 7.76 -15.29 -2.94
CA LYS A 31 8.52 -16.27 -3.74
C LYS A 31 8.93 -17.50 -2.92
N ILE A 32 9.39 -17.29 -1.68
CA ILE A 32 9.76 -18.39 -0.77
C ILE A 32 8.53 -19.24 -0.46
N ILE A 33 7.40 -18.61 -0.12
CA ILE A 33 6.13 -19.29 0.14
C ILE A 33 5.70 -20.13 -1.07
N ASP A 34 5.73 -19.55 -2.28
CA ASP A 34 5.31 -20.24 -3.50
C ASP A 34 6.23 -21.42 -3.84
N CYS A 35 7.53 -21.29 -3.58
CA CYS A 35 8.48 -22.39 -3.71
C CYS A 35 8.16 -23.54 -2.75
N ILE A 36 7.93 -23.24 -1.46
CA ILE A 36 7.62 -24.26 -0.45
C ILE A 36 6.32 -24.98 -0.82
N LYS A 37 5.27 -24.22 -1.15
CA LYS A 37 3.97 -24.76 -1.57
C LYS A 37 4.12 -25.72 -2.74
N THR A 38 4.77 -25.25 -3.82
CA THR A 38 5.00 -26.07 -5.02
C THR A 38 5.78 -27.35 -4.71
N HIS A 39 6.80 -27.27 -3.84
CA HIS A 39 7.59 -28.44 -3.46
C HIS A 39 6.78 -29.43 -2.61
N PHE A 40 6.01 -28.95 -1.63
CA PHE A 40 5.21 -29.80 -0.77
C PHE A 40 4.11 -30.50 -1.57
N ASP A 41 3.44 -29.77 -2.48
CA ASP A 41 2.44 -30.32 -3.39
C ASP A 41 3.05 -31.40 -4.31
N ALA A 42 4.20 -31.12 -4.92
CA ALA A 42 4.87 -32.07 -5.83
C ALA A 42 5.34 -33.36 -5.14
N ASN A 43 5.63 -33.30 -3.85
CA ASN A 43 6.11 -34.44 -3.05
C ASN A 43 5.02 -35.05 -2.16
N ASN A 44 3.75 -34.61 -2.31
CA ASN A 44 2.60 -35.05 -1.49
C ASN A 44 2.85 -34.93 0.02
N ILE A 45 3.50 -33.85 0.45
CA ILE A 45 3.75 -33.54 1.86
C ILE A 45 2.50 -32.87 2.44
N ASP A 46 1.73 -33.60 3.24
CA ASP A 46 0.49 -33.10 3.85
C ASP A 46 0.78 -32.21 5.08
N VAL A 47 0.77 -30.89 4.86
CA VAL A 47 0.99 -29.88 5.90
C VAL A 47 0.01 -28.73 5.72
N CYS A 48 -0.56 -28.22 6.82
CA CYS A 48 -1.44 -27.05 6.80
C CYS A 48 -0.65 -25.76 6.53
N LEU A 49 -0.83 -25.18 5.34
CA LEU A 49 -0.12 -23.96 4.89
C LEU A 49 -0.92 -22.66 5.06
N ASP A 50 -2.04 -22.66 5.80
CA ASP A 50 -2.89 -21.49 6.02
C ASP A 50 -2.13 -20.28 6.58
N GLY A 51 -1.07 -20.53 7.37
CA GLY A 51 -0.21 -19.46 7.90
C GLY A 51 0.52 -18.70 6.80
N PHE A 52 0.97 -19.40 5.75
CA PHE A 52 1.59 -18.78 4.57
C PHE A 52 0.56 -18.08 3.69
N ASP A 53 -0.65 -18.62 3.55
CA ASP A 53 -1.74 -17.93 2.84
C ASP A 53 -2.13 -16.62 3.53
N LEU A 54 -2.17 -16.62 4.86
CA LEU A 54 -2.36 -15.42 5.64
C LEU A 54 -1.25 -14.40 5.39
N VAL A 55 0.02 -14.80 5.48
CA VAL A 55 1.17 -13.92 5.22
C VAL A 55 1.12 -13.33 3.81
N LYS A 56 0.88 -14.16 2.79
CA LYS A 56 0.80 -13.70 1.40
C LYS A 56 -0.31 -12.66 1.22
N LYS A 57 -1.48 -12.91 1.82
CA LYS A 57 -2.60 -11.98 1.75
C LYS A 57 -2.34 -10.67 2.50
N ILE A 58 -1.64 -10.71 3.63
CA ILE A 58 -1.19 -9.50 4.33
C ILE A 58 -0.15 -8.74 3.51
N ASN A 59 0.80 -9.45 2.87
CA ASN A 59 1.77 -8.86 1.96
C ASN A 59 1.11 -8.18 0.76
N ASP A 60 0.03 -8.74 0.21
CA ASP A 60 -0.72 -8.13 -0.90
C ASP A 60 -1.35 -6.79 -0.47
N VAL A 61 -1.92 -6.72 0.74
CA VAL A 61 -2.47 -5.46 1.28
C VAL A 61 -1.35 -4.47 1.57
N SER A 62 -0.27 -4.90 2.21
CA SER A 62 0.88 -4.05 2.53
C SER A 62 1.50 -3.48 1.25
N SER A 63 1.67 -4.32 0.23
CA SER A 63 2.24 -3.92 -1.06
C SER A 63 1.37 -2.90 -1.78
N LEU A 64 0.04 -3.02 -1.73
CA LEU A 64 -0.88 -2.04 -2.30
C LEU A 64 -0.60 -0.62 -1.76
N PHE A 65 -0.48 -0.48 -0.44
CA PHE A 65 -0.25 0.83 0.17
C PHE A 65 1.20 1.27 0.14
N ALA A 66 2.16 0.35 0.10
CA ALA A 66 3.55 0.68 -0.17
C ALA A 66 3.71 1.28 -1.57
N ILE A 67 3.10 0.69 -2.61
CA ILE A 67 3.07 1.25 -3.98
C ILE A 67 2.44 2.64 -3.98
N ALA A 68 1.27 2.80 -3.36
CA ALA A 68 0.59 4.08 -3.28
C ALA A 68 1.46 5.15 -2.59
N THR A 69 2.12 4.78 -1.50
CA THR A 69 2.99 5.69 -0.75
C THR A 69 4.24 6.07 -1.54
N LEU A 70 4.83 5.14 -2.29
CA LEU A 70 5.94 5.44 -3.21
C LEU A 70 5.53 6.44 -4.28
N ASP A 71 4.42 6.18 -4.97
CA ASP A 71 3.90 7.04 -6.02
C ASP A 71 3.63 8.46 -5.49
N LEU A 72 3.04 8.56 -4.29
CA LEU A 72 2.75 9.84 -3.65
C LEU A 72 4.00 10.54 -3.12
N ALA A 73 5.02 9.83 -2.65
CA ALA A 73 6.29 10.42 -2.22
C ALA A 73 7.03 11.03 -3.42
N VAL A 74 7.08 10.31 -4.54
CA VAL A 74 7.64 10.82 -5.80
C VAL A 74 6.81 11.98 -6.33
N SER A 75 5.48 11.86 -6.33
CA SER A 75 4.57 12.93 -6.74
C SER A 75 4.75 14.18 -5.88
N SER A 76 4.91 14.02 -4.58
CA SER A 76 5.18 15.12 -3.64
C SER A 76 6.46 15.87 -4.03
N LYS A 77 7.55 15.13 -4.27
CA LYS A 77 8.83 15.69 -4.75
C LYS A 77 8.67 16.40 -6.09
N MET A 78 7.94 15.83 -7.03
CA MET A 78 7.68 16.47 -8.33
C MET A 78 6.83 17.74 -8.18
N LEU A 79 5.80 17.73 -7.34
CA LEU A 79 4.94 18.88 -7.09
C LEU A 79 5.72 20.05 -6.48
N TYR A 80 6.60 19.75 -5.53
CA TYR A 80 7.47 20.74 -4.88
C TYR A 80 8.46 21.38 -5.86
N ASN A 81 9.01 20.60 -6.79
CA ASN A 81 9.99 21.07 -7.76
C ASN A 81 9.38 21.56 -9.09
N ALA A 82 8.05 21.51 -9.25
CA ALA A 82 7.38 21.84 -10.50
C ALA A 82 7.58 23.31 -10.88
N SER A 83 8.12 23.53 -12.08
CA SER A 83 8.49 24.83 -12.62
C SER A 83 7.31 25.58 -13.25
N ASN A 84 6.27 24.85 -13.66
CA ASN A 84 5.11 25.41 -14.34
C ASN A 84 3.80 24.71 -13.94
N ASN A 85 2.67 25.32 -14.30
CA ASN A 85 1.35 24.82 -13.91
C ASN A 85 0.99 23.48 -14.56
N TRP A 86 1.50 23.17 -15.76
CA TRP A 86 1.21 21.91 -16.43
C TRP A 86 1.90 20.72 -15.77
N GLU A 87 3.13 20.91 -15.27
CA GLU A 87 3.81 19.92 -14.43
C GLU A 87 3.01 19.68 -13.14
N LYS A 88 2.53 20.74 -12.47
CA LYS A 88 1.67 20.61 -11.29
C LYS A 88 0.38 19.86 -11.61
N ILE A 89 -0.31 20.22 -12.68
CA ILE A 89 -1.54 19.56 -13.13
C ILE A 89 -1.27 18.07 -13.39
N TYR A 90 -0.20 17.74 -14.12
CA TYR A 90 0.19 16.36 -14.39
C TYR A 90 0.37 15.55 -13.11
N VAL A 91 1.11 16.11 -12.14
CA VAL A 91 1.35 15.45 -10.85
C VAL A 91 0.06 15.30 -10.04
N ILE A 92 -0.75 16.35 -9.93
CA ILE A 92 -2.02 16.33 -9.21
C ILE A 92 -2.94 15.24 -9.78
N LYS A 93 -3.04 15.11 -11.11
CA LYS A 93 -3.83 14.04 -11.76
C LYS A 93 -3.41 12.65 -11.29
N ASN A 94 -2.11 12.41 -11.19
CA ASN A 94 -1.57 11.13 -10.74
C ASN A 94 -1.86 10.89 -9.26
N VAL A 95 -1.73 11.91 -8.41
CA VAL A 95 -2.10 11.82 -6.99
C VAL A 95 -3.56 11.38 -6.82
N TYR A 96 -4.50 12.04 -7.51
CA TYR A 96 -5.91 11.66 -7.47
C TYR A 96 -6.15 10.22 -7.96
N LEU A 97 -5.46 9.80 -9.03
CA LEU A 97 -5.56 8.45 -9.56
C LEU A 97 -5.05 7.40 -8.56
N THR A 98 -3.86 7.61 -8.00
CA THR A 98 -3.23 6.72 -7.02
C THR A 98 -4.12 6.55 -5.79
N VAL A 99 -4.58 7.64 -5.19
CA VAL A 99 -5.48 7.59 -4.01
C VAL A 99 -6.77 6.85 -4.34
N PHE A 100 -7.38 7.15 -5.50
CA PHE A 100 -8.64 6.53 -5.92
C PHE A 100 -8.50 5.02 -6.10
N GLU A 101 -7.53 4.57 -6.90
CA GLU A 101 -7.34 3.13 -7.17
C GLU A 101 -6.87 2.37 -5.93
N SER A 102 -6.13 3.01 -5.02
CA SER A 102 -5.71 2.42 -3.74
C SER A 102 -6.92 2.07 -2.88
N PHE A 103 -7.82 3.03 -2.61
CA PHE A 103 -9.00 2.75 -1.80
C PHE A 103 -10.01 1.83 -2.48
N LYS A 104 -10.15 1.93 -3.80
CA LYS A 104 -11.00 1.02 -4.58
C LYS A 104 -10.48 -0.42 -4.48
N THR A 105 -9.17 -0.62 -4.62
CA THR A 105 -8.56 -1.95 -4.52
C THR A 105 -8.59 -2.47 -3.09
N PHE A 106 -8.35 -1.60 -2.10
CA PHE A 106 -8.46 -1.95 -0.68
C PHE A 106 -9.85 -2.47 -0.29
N GLY A 107 -10.91 -2.01 -0.96
CA GLY A 107 -12.26 -2.51 -0.78
C GLY A 107 -12.38 -4.04 -0.87
N LYS A 108 -11.52 -4.69 -1.68
CA LYS A 108 -11.47 -6.16 -1.83
C LYS A 108 -10.91 -6.88 -0.59
N TYR A 109 -10.03 -6.22 0.16
CA TYR A 109 -9.37 -6.79 1.34
C TYR A 109 -10.09 -6.47 2.65
N ARG A 110 -10.99 -5.48 2.63
CA ARG A 110 -11.67 -4.98 3.83
C ARG A 110 -12.42 -6.08 4.60
N GLN A 111 -13.14 -6.95 3.90
CA GLN A 111 -13.87 -8.06 4.52
C GLN A 111 -12.93 -9.04 5.21
N PHE A 112 -11.80 -9.36 4.57
CA PHE A 112 -10.79 -10.25 5.13
C PHE A 112 -10.20 -9.69 6.42
N LEU A 113 -9.80 -8.42 6.43
CA LEU A 113 -9.26 -7.77 7.63
C LEU A 113 -10.31 -7.61 8.75
N SER A 114 -11.58 -7.36 8.40
CA SER A 114 -12.68 -7.33 9.36
C SER A 114 -12.84 -8.67 10.05
N LEU A 115 -12.91 -9.77 9.28
CA LEU A 115 -13.04 -11.12 9.83
C LEU A 115 -11.83 -11.50 10.69
N LEU A 116 -10.63 -11.14 10.25
CA LEU A 116 -9.40 -11.42 11.00
C LEU A 116 -9.40 -10.70 12.35
N SER A 117 -9.69 -9.40 12.35
CA SER A 117 -9.72 -8.57 13.57
C SER A 117 -10.91 -8.87 14.48
N GLU A 118 -12.03 -9.40 13.97
CA GLU A 118 -13.18 -9.77 14.80
C GLU A 118 -13.05 -11.15 15.43
N LYS A 119 -12.48 -12.12 14.69
CA LYS A 119 -12.50 -13.53 15.08
C LYS A 119 -11.14 -14.03 15.57
N ALA A 120 -10.07 -13.74 14.85
CA ALA A 120 -8.76 -14.29 15.12
C ALA A 120 -7.94 -13.38 16.07
N LEU A 121 -8.06 -12.07 15.91
CA LEU A 121 -7.28 -11.06 16.64
C LEU A 121 -8.18 -9.96 17.24
N PRO A 122 -9.10 -10.28 18.17
CA PRO A 122 -10.07 -9.33 18.73
C PRO A 122 -9.45 -8.06 19.34
N HIS A 123 -8.23 -8.15 19.87
CA HIS A 123 -7.49 -7.02 20.41
C HIS A 123 -7.11 -5.97 19.37
N LEU A 124 -7.09 -6.33 18.08
CA LEU A 124 -6.82 -5.40 16.97
C LEU A 124 -8.09 -4.81 16.36
N LYS A 125 -9.27 -5.20 16.84
CA LYS A 125 -10.56 -4.75 16.29
C LYS A 125 -10.70 -3.22 16.34
N GLU A 126 -10.35 -2.61 17.46
CA GLU A 126 -10.47 -1.16 17.63
C GLU A 126 -9.53 -0.41 16.67
N ASN A 127 -8.30 -0.88 16.49
CA ASN A 127 -7.35 -0.32 15.51
C ASN A 127 -7.95 -0.35 14.10
N PHE A 128 -8.53 -1.48 13.69
CA PHE A 128 -9.15 -1.58 12.37
C PHE A 128 -10.38 -0.69 12.21
N VAL A 129 -11.20 -0.54 13.26
CA VAL A 129 -12.34 0.40 13.27
C VAL A 129 -11.86 1.84 13.10
N ASN A 130 -10.79 2.23 13.79
CA ASN A 130 -10.21 3.57 13.71
C ASN A 130 -9.66 3.87 12.30
N ILE A 131 -8.93 2.92 11.69
CA ILE A 131 -8.46 3.04 10.30
C ILE A 131 -9.65 3.24 9.35
N ASN A 132 -10.71 2.44 9.50
CA ASN A 132 -11.91 2.55 8.68
C ASN A 132 -12.63 3.90 8.85
N ASN A 133 -12.63 4.44 10.07
CA ASN A 133 -13.16 5.77 10.35
C ASN A 133 -12.33 6.86 9.66
N SER A 134 -11.00 6.79 9.75
CA SER A 134 -10.09 7.72 9.06
C SER A 134 -10.30 7.70 7.55
N ILE A 135 -10.41 6.51 6.95
CA ILE A 135 -10.71 6.37 5.51
C ILE A 135 -12.07 6.99 5.17
N ARG A 136 -13.10 6.79 6.00
CA ARG A 136 -14.42 7.37 5.77
C ARG A 136 -14.39 8.90 5.84
N VAL A 137 -13.69 9.47 6.82
CA VAL A 137 -13.53 10.92 6.98
C VAL A 137 -12.79 11.49 5.78
N PHE A 138 -11.66 10.90 5.40
CA PHE A 138 -10.89 11.27 4.21
C PHE A 138 -11.77 11.29 2.95
N LYS A 139 -12.51 10.20 2.70
CA LYS A 139 -13.35 10.09 1.50
C LYS A 139 -14.43 11.16 1.44
N LYS A 140 -14.98 11.54 2.59
CA LYS A 140 -15.97 12.61 2.69
C LYS A 140 -15.34 13.97 2.42
N GLU A 141 -14.21 14.26 3.06
CA GLU A 141 -13.51 15.55 2.94
C GLU A 141 -13.10 15.84 1.49
N TYR A 142 -12.42 14.87 0.87
CA TYR A 142 -11.93 15.03 -0.50
C TYR A 142 -12.91 14.55 -1.57
N LYS A 143 -14.19 14.38 -1.20
CA LYS A 143 -15.30 14.11 -2.13
C LYS A 143 -15.02 12.93 -3.07
N TYR A 144 -14.51 11.84 -2.50
CA TYR A 144 -14.02 10.65 -3.21
C TYR A 144 -15.00 10.09 -4.25
N ASP A 145 -16.28 9.92 -3.88
CA ASP A 145 -17.27 9.28 -4.74
C ASP A 145 -17.79 10.18 -5.86
N VAL A 146 -17.53 11.50 -5.79
CA VAL A 146 -18.02 12.48 -6.77
C VAL A 146 -16.87 13.13 -7.55
N ASP A 147 -16.03 13.91 -6.90
CA ASP A 147 -15.01 14.73 -7.57
C ASP A 147 -13.84 13.87 -8.01
N MET A 148 -13.27 13.05 -7.11
CA MET A 148 -12.14 12.16 -7.45
C MET A 148 -12.52 11.14 -8.52
N LYS A 149 -13.72 10.55 -8.42
CA LYS A 149 -14.23 9.61 -9.41
C LYS A 149 -14.34 10.26 -10.80
N THR A 150 -14.82 11.50 -10.86
CA THR A 150 -14.93 12.29 -12.09
C THR A 150 -13.54 12.58 -12.67
N ILE A 151 -12.61 13.06 -11.84
CA ILE A 151 -11.21 13.31 -12.22
C ILE A 151 -10.57 12.03 -12.79
N ARG A 152 -10.69 10.92 -12.07
CA ARG A 152 -10.16 9.62 -12.48
C ARG A 152 -10.71 9.19 -13.84
N ASN A 153 -12.02 9.26 -14.03
CA ASN A 153 -12.65 8.75 -15.25
C ASN A 153 -12.42 9.65 -16.46
N ASN A 154 -12.40 10.96 -16.28
CA ASN A 154 -12.45 11.88 -17.42
C ASN A 154 -11.08 12.44 -17.80
N ILE A 155 -10.12 12.51 -16.87
CA ILE A 155 -8.87 13.21 -17.14
C ILE A 155 -7.60 12.46 -16.74
N SER A 156 -7.63 11.61 -15.71
CA SER A 156 -6.43 10.87 -15.28
C SER A 156 -6.31 9.47 -15.89
N GLY A 157 -7.40 8.69 -15.91
CA GLY A 157 -7.40 7.33 -16.47
C GLY A 157 -7.66 7.26 -17.97
N HIS A 158 -8.24 8.32 -18.54
CA HIS A 158 -8.53 8.47 -19.97
C HIS A 158 -8.25 9.91 -20.40
N ILE A 159 -7.87 10.11 -21.67
CA ILE A 159 -7.81 11.44 -22.28
C ILE A 159 -9.22 11.75 -22.79
N SER A 160 -9.92 12.69 -22.14
CA SER A 160 -11.23 13.17 -22.62
C SER A 160 -11.11 13.81 -24.00
N ASP A 161 -12.00 13.44 -24.90
CA ASP A 161 -12.22 14.07 -26.21
C ASP A 161 -12.95 15.41 -26.08
N ASN A 162 -13.67 15.62 -24.99
CA ASN A 162 -14.29 16.89 -24.62
C ASN A 162 -13.28 17.83 -23.95
N VAL A 163 -12.82 18.85 -24.69
CA VAL A 163 -11.84 19.84 -24.21
C VAL A 163 -12.38 20.70 -23.07
N ASP A 164 -13.65 21.08 -23.09
CA ASP A 164 -14.26 21.91 -22.05
C ASP A 164 -14.32 21.14 -20.74
N LEU A 165 -14.72 19.87 -20.78
CA LEU A 165 -14.71 19.00 -19.62
C LEU A 165 -13.30 18.83 -19.06
N TYR A 166 -12.31 18.58 -19.93
CA TYR A 166 -10.92 18.45 -19.52
C TYR A 166 -10.42 19.73 -18.85
N TYR A 167 -10.51 20.85 -19.55
CA TYR A 167 -9.93 22.12 -19.13
C TYR A 167 -10.63 22.65 -17.87
N ASN A 168 -11.97 22.63 -17.83
CA ASN A 168 -12.73 23.08 -16.67
C ASN A 168 -12.50 22.21 -15.42
N THR A 169 -12.03 20.97 -15.58
CA THR A 169 -11.64 20.12 -14.45
C THR A 169 -10.24 20.46 -13.96
N VAL A 170 -9.25 20.58 -14.85
CA VAL A 170 -7.86 20.84 -14.45
C VAL A 170 -7.64 22.23 -13.86
N ILE A 171 -8.38 23.25 -14.31
CA ILE A 171 -8.27 24.61 -13.74
C ILE A 171 -8.77 24.70 -12.28
N LYS A 172 -9.53 23.70 -11.81
CA LYS A 172 -10.01 23.62 -10.42
C LYS A 172 -9.00 22.95 -9.49
N PHE A 173 -7.89 22.45 -10.02
CA PHE A 173 -6.87 21.83 -9.20
C PHE A 173 -6.17 22.83 -8.31
N ASP A 174 -6.00 22.42 -7.06
CA ASP A 174 -5.43 23.20 -5.98
C ASP A 174 -4.27 22.40 -5.41
N GLY A 175 -3.05 22.92 -5.58
CA GLY A 175 -1.83 22.25 -5.15
C GLY A 175 -1.74 22.12 -3.63
N ASP A 176 -2.22 23.10 -2.88
CA ASP A 176 -2.15 23.11 -1.42
C ASP A 176 -3.11 22.07 -0.84
N LYS A 177 -4.36 22.05 -1.32
CA LYS A 177 -5.33 20.99 -0.96
C LYS A 177 -4.86 19.61 -1.37
N THR A 178 -4.16 19.50 -2.50
CA THR A 178 -3.57 18.23 -2.94
C THR A 178 -2.46 17.80 -1.98
N GLY A 179 -1.63 18.73 -1.49
CA GLY A 179 -0.62 18.47 -0.47
C GLY A 179 -1.23 17.97 0.85
N GLU A 180 -2.28 18.62 1.33
CA GLU A 180 -3.03 18.19 2.52
C GLU A 180 -3.58 16.77 2.37
N MET A 181 -4.19 16.50 1.21
CA MET A 181 -4.71 15.17 0.87
C MET A 181 -3.62 14.09 0.90
N ILE A 182 -2.42 14.38 0.39
CA ILE A 182 -1.31 13.43 0.44
C ILE A 182 -0.90 13.18 1.89
N ILE A 183 -0.79 14.23 2.72
CA ILE A 183 -0.40 14.11 4.13
C ILE A 183 -1.42 13.26 4.90
N GLU A 184 -2.71 13.49 4.70
CA GLU A 184 -3.76 12.68 5.34
C GLU A 184 -3.75 11.24 4.87
N PHE A 185 -3.52 11.01 3.57
CA PHE A 185 -3.37 9.67 3.03
C PHE A 185 -2.18 8.95 3.65
N PHE A 186 -1.03 9.62 3.80
CA PHE A 186 0.14 9.03 4.46
C PHE A 186 -0.13 8.61 5.90
N LYS A 187 -0.88 9.40 6.68
CA LYS A 187 -1.30 9.01 8.04
C LYS A 187 -2.11 7.72 8.02
N ILE A 188 -3.09 7.61 7.12
CA ILE A 188 -3.89 6.38 6.96
C ILE A 188 -3.01 5.18 6.59
N THR A 189 -2.07 5.37 5.65
CA THR A 189 -1.17 4.28 5.26
C THR A 189 -0.26 3.85 6.40
N HIS A 190 0.22 4.79 7.21
CA HIS A 190 1.04 4.49 8.37
C HIS A 190 0.28 3.66 9.39
N ASP A 191 -0.93 4.09 9.77
CA ASP A 191 -1.79 3.34 10.70
C ASP A 191 -2.10 1.94 10.18
N LEU A 192 -2.36 1.81 8.88
CA LEU A 192 -2.61 0.53 8.25
C LEU A 192 -1.36 -0.37 8.24
N HIS A 193 -0.18 0.17 7.91
CA HIS A 193 1.07 -0.59 7.94
C HIS A 193 1.42 -1.08 9.34
N ASN A 194 1.20 -0.26 10.37
CA ASN A 194 1.36 -0.67 11.75
C ASN A 194 0.40 -1.82 12.09
N PHE A 195 -0.89 -1.67 11.75
CA PHE A 195 -1.88 -2.72 11.96
C PHE A 195 -1.53 -4.04 11.24
N LEU A 196 -1.03 -3.99 10.01
CA LEU A 196 -0.60 -5.19 9.27
C LEU A 196 0.65 -5.83 9.89
N THR A 197 1.58 -5.00 10.38
CA THR A 197 2.76 -5.47 11.11
C THR A 197 2.35 -6.16 12.41
N ASP A 198 1.46 -5.55 13.19
CA ASP A 198 0.93 -6.12 14.43
C ASP A 198 0.32 -7.51 14.20
N ILE A 199 -0.38 -7.72 13.07
CA ILE A 199 -0.90 -9.03 12.68
C ILE A 199 0.24 -10.03 12.46
N LEU A 200 1.28 -9.66 11.71
CA LEU A 200 2.40 -10.57 11.41
C LEU A 200 3.27 -10.87 12.63
N GLU A 201 3.30 -9.97 13.61
CA GLU A 201 4.11 -10.12 14.83
C GLU A 201 3.46 -11.02 15.88
N GLN A 202 2.21 -11.44 15.70
CA GLN A 202 1.54 -12.32 16.64
C GLN A 202 2.27 -13.66 16.77
N ASN A 203 2.60 -14.05 18.01
CA ASN A 203 3.43 -15.23 18.30
C ASN A 203 2.92 -16.51 17.61
N HIS A 204 1.62 -16.77 17.68
CA HIS A 204 1.03 -17.98 17.06
C HIS A 204 1.18 -18.00 15.53
N ILE A 205 1.18 -16.85 14.85
CA ILE A 205 1.44 -16.75 13.41
C ILE A 205 2.93 -17.01 13.14
N ARG A 206 3.81 -16.38 13.92
CA ARG A 206 5.26 -16.54 13.80
C ARG A 206 5.70 -17.99 14.02
N GLU A 207 5.23 -18.62 15.09
CA GLU A 207 5.56 -20.00 15.46
C GLU A 207 5.10 -20.99 14.41
N LYS A 208 3.84 -20.88 13.94
CA LYS A 208 3.30 -21.76 12.88
C LYS A 208 4.14 -21.66 11.60
N ASN A 209 4.49 -20.45 11.20
CA ASN A 209 5.29 -20.23 9.99
C ASN A 209 6.74 -20.68 10.17
N GLN A 210 7.32 -20.51 11.35
CA GLN A 210 8.68 -21.00 11.66
C GLN A 210 8.77 -22.53 11.59
N GLN A 211 7.78 -23.26 12.09
CA GLN A 211 7.74 -24.72 12.00
C GLN A 211 7.75 -25.18 10.54
N ILE A 212 6.92 -24.57 9.68
CA ILE A 212 6.90 -24.89 8.25
C ILE A 212 8.24 -24.56 7.58
N LEU A 213 8.88 -23.43 7.95
CA LEU A 213 10.20 -23.07 7.42
C LEU A 213 11.30 -24.04 7.85
N ILE A 214 11.24 -24.58 9.07
CA ILE A 214 12.18 -25.61 9.54
C ILE A 214 12.00 -26.89 8.70
N MET A 215 10.76 -27.35 8.52
CA MET A 215 10.48 -28.52 7.69
C MET A 215 10.96 -28.31 6.24
N ALA A 216 10.68 -27.13 5.66
CA ALA A 216 11.13 -26.79 4.32
C ALA A 216 12.66 -26.83 4.17
N LYS A 217 13.41 -26.37 5.19
CA LYS A 217 14.88 -26.44 5.19
C LYS A 217 15.43 -27.86 5.16
N GLU A 218 14.71 -28.81 5.76
CA GLU A 218 15.12 -30.21 5.83
C GLU A 218 14.85 -30.96 4.52
N VAL A 219 13.77 -30.60 3.81
CA VAL A 219 13.30 -31.35 2.64
C VAL A 219 13.60 -30.71 1.30
N ILE A 220 13.85 -29.39 1.25
CA ILE A 220 14.14 -28.67 0.00
C ILE A 220 15.65 -28.51 -0.18
N PRO A 221 16.25 -29.14 -1.23
CA PRO A 221 17.67 -28.95 -1.53
C PRO A 221 18.01 -27.48 -1.82
N ASN A 222 19.15 -27.01 -1.31
CA ASN A 222 19.64 -25.64 -1.51
C ASN A 222 18.66 -24.53 -1.05
N PHE A 223 17.73 -24.83 -0.14
CA PHE A 223 16.74 -23.87 0.36
C PHE A 223 17.38 -22.55 0.83
N ASN A 224 18.52 -22.62 1.52
CA ASN A 224 19.23 -21.44 2.00
C ASN A 224 19.78 -20.56 0.86
N GLU A 225 20.19 -21.14 -0.28
CA GLU A 225 20.67 -20.37 -1.44
C GLU A 225 19.53 -19.63 -2.14
N MET A 226 18.29 -20.11 -1.99
CA MET A 226 17.08 -19.49 -2.53
C MET A 226 16.59 -18.30 -1.70
N LEU A 227 17.02 -18.18 -0.44
CA LEU A 227 16.66 -17.05 0.43
C LEU A 227 17.45 -15.76 0.10
N PHE A 228 18.59 -15.87 -0.58
CA PHE A 228 19.54 -14.78 -0.79
C PHE A 228 19.79 -14.40 -2.27
N LYS A 229 19.00 -14.93 -3.21
CA LYS A 229 18.93 -14.46 -4.60
C LYS A 229 17.69 -13.61 -4.81
#